data_AF-A0A4Y8C402-F1
#
_entry.id   AF-A0A4Y8C402-F1
#
_cell.length_a   1.000
_cell.length_b   1.000
_cell.length_c   1.000
_cell.angle_alpha   90.00
_cell.angle_beta   90.00
_cell.angle_gamma   90.00
#
_symmetry.space_group_name_H-M   'P 1'
#
loop_
_entity.id
_entity.type
_entity.pdbx_description
1 polymer ?
#
loop_
_entity_poly.entity_id
_entity_poly.type
_entity_poly.pdbx_seq_one_letter_code
_entity_poly.pdbx_strand_id
1 'polypeptide(L)' 'NRLKKGMKLQMDGTLNYGIYSHVKVTPQRIRQDNSSYNTYKFTGLPKEAVCNVSLAAIRAAIFPLKTDYLYFVRDKNTG' A
#
# COMPACT_ATOMS: atom_id res chain seq x y z
N ASN A 1 -8.15 -8.56 -2.86
CA ASN A 1 -9.09 -9.06 -1.82
C ASN A 1 -9.57 -7.96 -0.89
N ARG A 2 -8.71 -7.30 -0.12
CA ARG A 2 -9.10 -6.20 0.79
C ARG A 2 -9.94 -5.10 0.13
N LEU A 3 -9.51 -4.62 -1.05
CA LEU A 3 -10.23 -3.59 -1.79
C LEU A 3 -11.69 -3.99 -2.10
N LYS A 4 -11.92 -5.25 -2.53
CA LYS A 4 -13.26 -5.80 -2.78
C LYS A 4 -14.12 -5.88 -1.52
N LYS A 5 -13.51 -6.02 -0.34
CA LYS A 5 -14.18 -6.06 0.96
C LYS A 5 -14.27 -4.69 1.64
N GLY A 6 -13.88 -3.60 0.97
CA GLY A 6 -13.86 -2.25 1.57
C GLY A 6 -12.85 -2.09 2.71
N MET A 7 -11.90 -3.01 2.87
CA MET A 7 -10.88 -2.94 3.92
C MET A 7 -9.77 -1.97 3.54
N LYS A 8 -9.20 -1.30 4.55
CA LYS A 8 -7.99 -0.46 4.40
C LYS A 8 -6.79 -1.29 3.93
N LEU A 9 -5.99 -0.74 3.02
CA LEU A 9 -4.86 -1.49 2.43
C LEU A 9 -3.68 -1.60 3.39
N GLN A 10 -3.45 -0.59 4.24
CA GLN A 10 -2.40 -0.57 5.26
C GLN A 10 -1.00 -0.89 4.70
N MET A 11 -0.61 -0.15 3.66
CA MET A 11 0.67 -0.34 2.99
C MET A 11 1.64 0.79 3.34
N ASP A 12 2.71 0.48 4.07
CA ASP A 12 3.78 1.45 4.39
C ASP A 12 4.35 2.13 3.14
N GLY A 13 4.48 1.37 2.05
CA GLY A 13 4.99 1.87 0.79
C GLY A 13 4.21 3.08 0.28
N THR A 14 2.88 3.13 0.45
CA THR A 14 2.09 4.27 -0.04
C THR A 14 2.38 5.55 0.72
N LEU A 15 2.81 5.48 1.98
CA LEU A 15 3.09 6.67 2.78
C LEU A 15 4.34 7.43 2.33
N ASN A 16 5.29 6.80 1.63
CA ASN A 16 6.59 7.37 1.24
C ASN A 16 6.55 8.25 -0.02
N TYR A 17 5.51 9.08 -0.14
CA TYR A 17 5.29 9.96 -1.29
C TYR A 17 4.86 11.37 -0.84
N GLY A 18 4.89 12.33 -1.78
CA GLY A 18 4.63 13.74 -1.48
C GLY A 18 5.67 14.32 -0.51
N ILE A 19 5.19 15.01 0.53
CA ILE A 19 6.05 15.68 1.53
C ILE A 19 6.90 14.72 2.37
N TYR A 20 6.55 13.42 2.37
CA TYR A 20 7.27 12.41 3.16
C TYR A 20 8.10 11.46 2.28
N SER A 21 8.44 11.87 1.06
CA SER A 21 9.34 11.11 0.21
C SER A 21 10.67 10.84 0.92
N HIS A 22 11.15 9.61 0.85
CA HIS A 22 12.39 9.12 1.50
C HIS A 22 12.43 9.23 3.04
N VAL A 23 11.31 9.50 3.71
CA VAL A 23 11.23 9.54 5.18
C VAL A 23 10.86 8.16 5.73
N LYS A 24 11.42 7.74 6.87
CA LYS A 24 11.03 6.48 7.52
C LYS A 24 9.56 6.52 7.97
N VAL A 25 8.82 5.44 7.73
CA VAL A 25 7.45 5.29 8.26
C VAL A 25 7.54 4.93 9.74
N THR A 26 6.82 5.65 10.59
CA THR A 26 6.76 5.41 12.04
C THR A 26 5.31 5.31 12.51
N PRO A 27 5.04 4.66 13.66
CA PRO A 27 3.69 4.61 14.22
C PRO A 27 3.09 6.02 14.46
N GLN A 28 3.91 6.99 14.83
CA GLN A 28 3.50 8.39 15.02
C GLN A 28 3.07 8.99 13.68
N ARG A 29 3.89 8.82 12.63
CA ARG A 29 3.57 9.29 11.28
C ARG A 29 2.28 8.67 10.74
N ILE A 30 2.08 7.36 10.89
CA ILE A 30 0.84 6.70 10.45
C ILE A 30 -0.40 7.34 11.10
N ARG A 31 -0.32 7.69 12.40
CA ARG A 31 -1.41 8.32 13.14
C ARG A 31 -1.64 9.78 12.78
N GLN A 32 -0.62 10.51 12.34
CA GLN A 32 -0.70 11.96 12.10
C GLN A 32 -0.89 12.32 10.62
N ASP A 33 -0.35 11.53 9.69
CA ASP A 33 -0.44 11.79 8.25
C ASP A 33 -1.90 11.72 7.78
N ASN A 34 -2.42 12.80 7.19
CA ASN A 34 -3.78 12.91 6.65
C ASN A 34 -3.78 13.01 5.11
N SER A 35 -2.65 12.76 4.45
CA SER A 35 -2.57 12.72 3.00
C SER A 35 -3.41 11.57 2.42
N SER A 36 -3.82 11.73 1.16
CA SER A 36 -4.53 10.68 0.39
C SER A 36 -3.70 9.39 0.22
N TYR A 37 -2.40 9.46 0.49
CA TYR A 37 -1.45 8.35 0.50
C TYR A 37 -1.57 7.44 1.73
N ASN A 38 -2.22 7.89 2.81
CA ASN A 38 -2.34 7.12 4.05
C ASN A 38 -3.43 6.04 3.97
N THR A 39 -3.04 4.89 3.43
CA THR A 39 -3.92 3.70 3.33
C THR A 39 -4.15 2.98 4.67
N TYR A 40 -3.63 3.49 5.80
CA TYR A 40 -4.02 3.06 7.15
C TYR A 40 -5.22 3.85 7.69
N LYS A 41 -5.45 5.06 7.17
CA LYS A 41 -6.60 5.89 7.56
C LYS A 41 -7.76 5.78 6.59
N PHE A 42 -7.47 5.82 5.29
CA PHE A 42 -8.48 5.84 4.25
C PHE A 42 -8.61 4.48 3.57
N THR A 43 -9.83 4.13 3.17
CA THR A 43 -10.13 2.94 2.37
C THR A 43 -9.91 3.23 0.89
N GLY A 44 -9.77 2.17 0.09
CA GLY A 44 -9.55 2.32 -1.35
C GLY A 44 -8.08 2.49 -1.74
N LEU A 45 -7.87 2.93 -2.98
CA LEU A 45 -6.55 3.27 -3.51
C LEU A 45 -6.24 4.75 -3.20
N PRO A 46 -4.95 5.13 -3.10
CA PRO A 46 -4.56 6.54 -3.14
C PRO A 46 -5.12 7.22 -4.39
N LYS A 47 -5.38 8.53 -4.29
CA LYS A 47 -5.94 9.33 -5.40
C LYS A 47 -5.01 9.38 -6.61
N GLU A 48 -3.71 9.32 -6.37
CA GLU A 48 -2.65 9.44 -7.38
C GLU A 48 -1.78 8.18 -7.37
N ALA A 49 -1.24 7.85 -8.55
CA ALA A 49 -0.26 6.79 -8.66
C ALA A 49 1.02 7.19 -7.92
N VAL A 50 1.61 6.23 -7.22
CA VAL A 50 2.77 6.51 -6.37
C VAL A 50 4.08 6.50 -7.15
N CYS A 51 4.26 5.58 -8.10
CA CYS A 51 5.50 5.46 -8.86
C CYS A 51 5.28 4.86 -10.25
N ASN A 52 6.35 4.89 -11.05
CA ASN A 52 6.44 4.08 -12.27
C ASN A 52 6.58 2.60 -11.87
N VAL A 53 5.81 1.74 -12.52
CA VAL A 53 5.75 0.31 -12.21
C VAL A 53 6.29 -0.53 -13.37
N SER A 54 6.79 -1.73 -13.06
CA SER A 54 7.22 -2.69 -14.07
C SER A 54 6.02 -3.31 -14.80
N LEU A 55 6.26 -3.85 -15.99
CA LEU A 55 5.23 -4.59 -16.74
C LEU A 55 4.68 -5.78 -15.95
N ALA A 56 5.51 -6.45 -15.14
CA ALA A 56 5.09 -7.55 -14.29
C ALA A 56 4.07 -7.09 -13.23
N ALA A 57 4.27 -5.92 -12.62
CA ALA A 57 3.34 -5.36 -11.65
C ALA A 57 1.99 -4.97 -12.30
N ILE A 58 2.02 -4.41 -13.52
CA ILE A 58 0.81 -4.11 -14.30
C ILE A 58 0.03 -5.40 -14.58
N ARG A 59 0.71 -6.45 -15.08
CA ARG A 59 0.09 -7.75 -15.34
C ARG A 59 -0.53 -8.35 -14.08
N ALA A 60 0.16 -8.28 -12.94
CA ALA A 60 -0.36 -8.79 -11.67
C ALA A 60 -1.60 -8.02 -11.17
N ALA A 61 -1.68 -6.71 -11.44
CA ALA A 61 -2.86 -5.90 -11.10
C ALA A 61 -4.07 -6.24 -11.97
N ILE A 62 -3.86 -6.49 -13.28
CA ILE A 62 -4.93 -6.85 -14.23
C ILE A 62 -5.38 -8.31 -14.05
N PHE A 63 -4.42 -9.22 -13.84
CA PHE A 63 -4.64 -10.67 -13.73
C PHE A 63 -4.18 -11.21 -12.36
N PRO A 64 -4.83 -10.81 -11.25
CA PRO A 64 -4.45 -11.29 -9.93
C PRO A 64 -4.81 -12.77 -9.74
N LEU A 65 -3.99 -13.49 -8.96
CA LEU A 65 -4.34 -14.84 -8.52
C LEU A 65 -5.61 -14.79 -7.66
N LYS A 66 -6.56 -15.69 -7.94
CA LYS A 66 -7.78 -15.85 -7.13
C LYS A 66 -7.43 -16.60 -5.84
N THR A 67 -7.44 -15.89 -4.73
CA THR A 67 -7.20 -16.43 -3.39
C THR A 67 -8.08 -15.71 -2.37
N ASP A 68 -8.17 -16.22 -1.16
CA ASP A 68 -8.87 -15.57 -0.04
C ASP A 68 -7.94 -14.86 0.95
N TYR A 69 -6.63 -14.83 0.67
CA TYR A 69 -5.65 -14.19 1.56
C TYR A 69 -5.93 -12.69 1.73
N LEU A 70 -5.88 -12.24 2.97
CA LEU A 70 -6.07 -10.83 3.35
C LEU A 70 -4.82 -10.18 3.93
N TYR A 71 -3.83 -10.98 4.32
CA TYR A 71 -2.62 -10.52 4.97
C TYR A 71 -1.43 -11.20 4.31
N PHE A 72 -0.33 -10.46 4.25
CA PHE A 72 0.98 -11.00 3.93
C PHE A 72 1.98 -10.36 4.88
N VAL A 73 3.07 -11.08 5.13
CA VAL A 73 4.22 -10.59 5.86
C VAL A 73 5.44 -11.08 5.12
N ARG A 74 6.42 -10.19 4.90
CA ARG A 74 7.68 -10.57 4.31
C ARG A 74 8.51 -11.32 5.35
N ASP A 75 9.16 -12.41 4.96
CA ASP A 75 10.12 -13.05 5.84
C ASP A 75 11.28 -12.07 6.13
N LYS A 76 11.74 -12.06 7.38
CA LYS A 76 12.82 -11.16 7.80
C LYS A 76 14.20 -11.65 7.34
N ASN A 77 14.37 -12.96 7.25
CA ASN A 77 15.62 -13.63 6.92
C ASN A 77 15.76 -13.81 5.40
N THR A 78 14.70 -14.25 4.71
CA THR A 78 14.78 -14.60 3.27
C THR A 78 14.23 -13.54 2.34
N GLY A 79 13.50 -12.56 2.87
CA GLY A 79 12.79 -11.57 2.05
C GLY A 79 11.52 -12.12 1.44
#